data_AF-A0A959BZX9-F1
#
_entry.id   AF-A0A959BZX9-F1
#
_cell.length_a   1.000
_cell.length_b   1.000
_cell.length_c   1.000
_cell.angle_alpha   90.00
_cell.angle_beta   90.00
_cell.angle_gamma   90.00
#
_symmetry.space_group_name_H-M   'P 1'
#
loop_
_entity.id
_entity.type
_entity.pdbx_description
1 polymer ?
#
loop_
_entity_poly.entity_id
_entity_poly.type
_entity_poly.pdbx_seq_one_letter_code
_entity_poly.pdbx_strand_id
1 'polypeptide(L)'
;MRYLIYLALALSALALLFCSRGLPGAEDRGQYLNLAPEVQYVGMNTCKTCHSNVHATFIHTGMGRSFDMASLEKTAATFGDHALVYDTASNLYYKPFFRDSAMYVLEFRLEGGDTVHQRLERIDYIVGSGQHTNSHIVDFNGYVYQAPVTYYTQEGRWDMAPGFRGDNIRFGRLLTTECITCHNNLPGFVEGSLNKYSSMPRGIECERCHGPGEVHVREKL
;
A
#
# COMPACT_ATOMS: atom_id res chain seq x y z
N MET A 1 -41.26 49.57 -19.04
CA MET A 1 -40.10 49.14 -18.22
C MET A 1 -40.51 48.52 -16.89
N ARG A 2 -41.35 49.17 -16.05
CA ARG A 2 -41.81 48.61 -14.77
C ARG A 2 -42.56 47.27 -14.87
N TYR A 3 -43.43 47.09 -15.87
CA TYR A 3 -44.16 45.83 -16.09
C TYR A 3 -43.26 44.62 -16.42
N LEU A 4 -42.15 44.84 -17.15
CA LEU A 4 -41.20 43.78 -17.47
C LEU A 4 -40.43 43.30 -16.22
N ILE A 5 -40.17 44.22 -15.27
CA ILE A 5 -39.52 43.91 -13.99
C ILE A 5 -40.44 43.05 -13.12
N TYR A 6 -41.73 43.39 -13.03
CA TYR A 6 -42.69 42.58 -12.27
C TYR A 6 -42.91 41.19 -12.88
N LEU A 7 -42.90 41.07 -14.21
CA LEU A 7 -43.02 39.79 -14.89
C LEU A 7 -41.78 38.89 -14.64
N ALA A 8 -40.58 39.47 -14.67
CA ALA A 8 -39.34 38.76 -14.38
C ALA A 8 -39.28 38.30 -12.91
N LEU A 9 -39.71 39.13 -11.97
CA LEU A 9 -39.78 38.76 -10.56
C LEU A 9 -40.80 37.64 -10.32
N ALA A 10 -41.98 37.70 -10.95
CA ALA A 10 -42.98 36.65 -10.84
C ALA A 10 -42.49 35.30 -11.41
N LEU A 11 -41.82 35.33 -12.57
CA LEU A 11 -41.20 34.13 -13.17
C LEU A 11 -40.10 33.55 -12.29
N SER A 12 -39.27 34.39 -11.66
CA SER A 12 -38.22 33.94 -10.73
C SER A 12 -38.80 33.29 -9.47
N ALA A 13 -39.88 33.85 -8.91
CA ALA A 13 -40.57 33.28 -7.78
C ALA A 13 -41.25 31.94 -8.13
N LEU A 14 -41.81 31.82 -9.32
CA LEU A 14 -42.39 30.57 -9.82
C LEU A 14 -41.32 29.48 -10.02
N ALA A 15 -40.14 29.86 -10.54
CA ALA A 15 -39.02 28.95 -10.73
C ALA A 15 -38.46 28.45 -9.38
N LEU A 16 -38.40 29.30 -8.36
CA LEU A 16 -38.02 28.93 -7.00
C LEU A 16 -39.05 27.98 -6.36
N LEU A 17 -40.35 28.22 -6.57
CA LEU A 17 -41.41 27.32 -6.12
C LEU A 17 -41.35 25.95 -6.80
N PHE A 18 -41.04 25.90 -8.10
CA PHE A 18 -40.85 24.63 -8.82
C PHE A 18 -39.57 23.90 -8.41
N CYS A 19 -38.49 24.60 -8.06
CA CYS A 19 -37.27 23.96 -7.52
C CYS A 19 -37.46 23.44 -6.08
N SER A 20 -38.39 24.01 -5.31
CA SER A 20 -38.69 23.56 -3.94
C SER A 20 -39.60 22.33 -3.86
N ARG A 21 -40.21 21.91 -4.98
CA ARG A 21 -40.89 20.62 -5.05
C ARG A 21 -39.82 19.54 -5.12
N GLY A 22 -39.46 19.02 -3.96
CA GLY A 22 -38.58 17.86 -3.82
C GLY A 22 -38.97 16.77 -4.82
N LEU A 23 -37.96 16.23 -5.49
CA LEU A 23 -38.11 15.05 -6.34
C LEU A 23 -38.85 13.97 -5.53
N PRO A 24 -39.82 13.25 -6.13
CA PRO A 24 -40.40 12.08 -5.47
C PRO A 24 -39.25 11.20 -5.00
N GLY A 25 -39.22 10.94 -3.68
CA GLY A 25 -38.12 10.27 -3.01
C GLY A 25 -37.74 9.02 -3.79
N ALA A 26 -36.47 8.93 -4.17
CA ALA A 26 -35.91 7.66 -4.59
C ALA A 26 -36.29 6.64 -3.51
N GLU A 27 -37.00 5.58 -3.89
CA GLU A 27 -37.27 4.47 -2.99
C GLU A 27 -35.97 4.11 -2.26
N ASP A 28 -36.05 4.00 -0.93
CA ASP A 28 -34.97 3.57 -0.05
C ASP A 28 -34.56 2.16 -0.47
N ARG A 29 -33.67 2.08 -1.46
CA ARG A 29 -32.95 0.87 -1.83
C ARG A 29 -31.99 0.60 -0.69
N GLY A 30 -32.53 0.02 0.39
CA GLY A 30 -31.88 -0.37 1.64
C GLY A 30 -30.56 0.32 1.92
N GLN A 31 -30.54 1.29 2.83
CA GLN A 31 -29.33 1.95 3.29
C GLN A 31 -28.16 0.96 3.40
N TYR A 32 -27.09 1.21 2.63
CA TYR A 32 -25.83 0.48 2.75
C TYR A 32 -25.17 0.89 4.07
N LEU A 33 -25.63 0.32 5.19
CA LEU A 33 -25.25 0.73 6.54
C LEU A 33 -23.72 0.73 6.73
N ASN A 34 -23.03 -0.23 6.12
CA ASN A 34 -21.56 -0.33 6.18
C ASN A 34 -20.80 0.78 5.44
N LEU A 35 -21.47 1.59 4.61
CA LEU A 35 -20.86 2.74 3.92
C LEU A 35 -21.02 4.04 4.71
N ALA A 36 -21.70 4.02 5.85
CA ALA A 36 -21.86 5.20 6.68
C ALA A 36 -20.49 5.62 7.28
N PRO A 37 -20.15 6.93 7.34
CA PRO A 37 -18.82 7.41 7.75
C PRO A 37 -18.37 6.98 9.14
N GLU A 38 -19.32 6.67 10.02
CA GLU A 38 -19.09 6.23 11.39
C GLU A 38 -18.72 4.74 11.51
N VAL A 39 -18.95 3.93 10.47
CA VAL A 39 -18.70 2.49 10.51
C VAL A 39 -17.22 2.19 10.37
N GLN A 40 -16.71 1.41 11.32
CA GLN A 40 -15.28 1.13 11.43
C GLN A 40 -14.86 -0.18 10.74
N TYR A 41 -13.59 -0.19 10.35
CA TYR A 41 -12.88 -1.41 9.96
C TYR A 41 -12.53 -2.22 11.23
N VAL A 42 -12.76 -3.52 11.20
CA VAL A 42 -12.56 -4.42 12.36
C VAL A 42 -11.38 -5.37 12.20
N GLY A 43 -10.76 -5.41 11.01
CA GLY A 43 -9.61 -6.23 10.68
C GLY A 43 -9.94 -7.71 10.43
N MET A 44 -9.13 -8.38 9.61
CA MET A 44 -9.41 -9.77 9.20
C MET A 44 -9.44 -10.79 10.35
N ASN A 45 -8.78 -10.50 11.47
CA ASN A 45 -8.78 -11.37 12.65
C ASN A 45 -10.18 -11.48 13.27
N THR A 46 -10.97 -10.41 13.20
CA THR A 46 -12.38 -10.43 13.63
C THR A 46 -13.17 -11.34 12.70
N CYS A 47 -12.99 -11.21 11.38
CA CYS A 47 -13.64 -12.07 10.38
C CYS A 47 -13.30 -13.55 10.57
N LYS A 48 -12.05 -13.87 10.92
CA LYS A 48 -11.54 -15.24 11.13
C LYS A 48 -12.32 -16.00 12.21
N THR A 49 -12.88 -15.32 13.22
CA THR A 49 -13.60 -15.97 14.32
C THR A 49 -14.81 -16.78 13.85
N CYS A 50 -15.52 -16.30 12.81
CA CYS A 50 -16.64 -16.99 12.17
C CYS A 50 -16.28 -17.59 10.81
N HIS A 51 -15.31 -17.01 10.09
CA HIS A 51 -14.90 -17.41 8.73
C HIS A 51 -13.50 -18.02 8.67
N SER A 52 -13.19 -18.92 9.60
CA SER A 52 -11.86 -19.54 9.75
C SER A 52 -11.37 -20.24 8.48
N ASN A 53 -12.23 -21.01 7.80
CA ASN A 53 -11.88 -21.72 6.56
C ASN A 53 -11.54 -20.77 5.40
N VAL A 54 -12.26 -19.64 5.30
CA VAL A 54 -12.00 -18.62 4.26
C VAL A 54 -10.69 -17.91 4.55
N HIS A 55 -10.49 -17.47 5.80
CA HIS A 55 -9.25 -16.85 6.23
C HIS A 55 -8.04 -17.77 5.98
N ALA A 56 -8.15 -19.06 6.34
CA ALA A 56 -7.06 -20.04 6.20
C ALA A 56 -6.56 -20.19 4.76
N THR A 57 -7.42 -20.00 3.76
CA THR A 57 -7.03 -20.04 2.35
C THR A 57 -6.62 -18.68 1.83
N PHE A 58 -7.33 -17.61 2.23
CA PHE A 58 -7.09 -16.24 1.76
C PHE A 58 -5.65 -15.75 2.04
N ILE A 59 -5.12 -15.98 3.24
CA ILE A 59 -3.77 -15.51 3.62
C ILE A 59 -2.64 -16.10 2.76
N HIS A 60 -2.91 -17.19 2.02
CA HIS A 60 -1.95 -17.81 1.13
C HIS A 60 -2.10 -17.36 -0.34
N THR A 61 -3.11 -16.56 -0.65
CA THR A 61 -3.32 -16.01 -1.99
C THR A 61 -2.31 -14.90 -2.32
N GLY A 62 -2.24 -14.50 -3.59
CA GLY A 62 -1.43 -13.35 -4.00
C GLY A 62 -1.80 -12.05 -3.28
N MET A 63 -3.09 -11.85 -2.96
CA MET A 63 -3.58 -10.69 -2.21
C MET A 63 -3.23 -10.78 -0.73
N GLY A 64 -3.48 -11.93 -0.08
CA GLY A 64 -3.13 -12.13 1.32
C GLY A 64 -1.62 -12.07 1.58
N ARG A 65 -0.80 -12.36 0.56
CA ARG A 65 0.67 -12.25 0.61
C ARG A 65 1.18 -10.96 -0.05
N SER A 66 0.36 -9.97 -0.37
CA SER A 66 0.80 -8.84 -1.20
C SER A 66 1.83 -7.94 -0.52
N PHE A 67 1.83 -7.86 0.81
CA PHE A 67 2.71 -6.99 1.60
C PHE A 67 2.82 -7.54 3.02
N ASP A 68 4.00 -7.49 3.64
CA ASP A 68 4.17 -7.77 5.07
C ASP A 68 5.53 -7.22 5.57
N MET A 69 5.77 -7.31 6.88
CA MET A 69 7.08 -7.13 7.49
C MET A 69 8.14 -8.00 6.81
N ALA A 70 9.34 -7.47 6.67
CA ALA A 70 10.47 -8.22 6.17
C ALA A 70 10.87 -9.30 7.18
N SER A 71 10.63 -10.57 6.81
CA SER A 71 10.88 -11.73 7.65
C SER A 71 11.28 -12.94 6.81
N LEU A 72 11.82 -13.96 7.46
CA LEU A 72 12.13 -15.25 6.83
C LEU A 72 10.88 -15.98 6.33
N GLU A 73 9.71 -15.74 6.95
CA GLU A 73 8.44 -16.32 6.50
C GLU A 73 7.91 -15.60 5.25
N LYS A 74 8.08 -14.28 5.19
CA LYS A 74 7.56 -13.45 4.11
C LYS A 74 8.40 -13.53 2.84
N THR A 75 9.72 -13.62 2.99
CA THR A 75 10.64 -13.56 1.85
C THR A 75 10.51 -14.79 0.95
N ALA A 76 10.46 -14.55 -0.36
CA ALA A 76 10.60 -15.56 -1.41
C ALA A 76 12.03 -15.59 -1.99
N ALA A 77 12.91 -14.72 -1.48
CA ALA A 77 14.25 -14.57 -2.01
C ALA A 77 15.21 -15.63 -1.46
N THR A 78 16.15 -16.04 -2.31
CA THR A 78 17.32 -16.82 -1.89
C THR A 78 18.51 -15.90 -1.72
N PHE A 79 19.42 -16.24 -0.82
CA PHE A 79 20.56 -15.40 -0.45
C PHE A 79 21.86 -16.18 -0.60
N GLY A 80 22.98 -15.46 -0.74
CA GLY A 80 24.29 -16.04 -0.99
C GLY A 80 25.15 -15.10 -1.83
N ASP A 81 26.19 -15.63 -2.48
CA ASP A 81 27.05 -14.84 -3.35
C ASP A 81 26.33 -14.37 -4.62
N HIS A 82 25.33 -15.12 -5.10
CA HIS A 82 24.48 -14.74 -6.23
C HIS A 82 23.55 -13.55 -5.94
N ALA A 83 23.45 -13.13 -4.68
CA ALA A 83 22.64 -11.99 -4.30
C ALA A 83 23.32 -10.65 -4.57
N LEU A 84 24.63 -10.64 -4.87
CA LEU A 84 25.36 -9.43 -5.19
C LEU A 84 24.88 -8.85 -6.53
N VAL A 85 24.30 -7.65 -6.48
CA VAL A 85 23.92 -6.87 -7.65
C VAL A 85 24.95 -5.76 -7.86
N TYR A 86 25.39 -5.58 -9.10
CA TYR A 86 26.25 -4.47 -9.47
C TYR A 86 25.52 -3.57 -10.46
N ASP A 87 25.33 -2.31 -10.09
CA ASP A 87 24.80 -1.27 -10.95
C ASP A 87 25.95 -0.50 -11.62
N THR A 88 26.16 -0.77 -12.90
CA THR A 88 27.19 -0.12 -13.71
C THR A 88 26.95 1.38 -13.89
N ALA A 89 25.69 1.84 -13.82
CA ALA A 89 25.37 3.25 -14.07
C ALA A 89 25.84 4.16 -12.93
N SER A 90 25.68 3.72 -11.68
CA SER A 90 26.09 4.47 -10.49
C SER A 90 27.43 4.02 -9.89
N ASN A 91 28.03 2.96 -10.44
CA ASN A 91 29.18 2.26 -9.87
C ASN A 91 28.93 1.92 -8.39
N LEU A 92 27.83 1.21 -8.12
CA LEU A 92 27.44 0.77 -6.79
C LEU A 92 27.11 -0.72 -6.80
N TYR A 93 27.53 -1.38 -5.73
CA TYR A 93 27.14 -2.75 -5.41
C TYR A 93 26.05 -2.73 -4.37
N TYR A 94 25.14 -3.71 -4.46
CA TYR A 94 24.08 -3.96 -3.51
C TYR A 94 24.11 -5.44 -3.12
N LYS A 95 24.24 -5.74 -1.82
CA LYS A 95 24.19 -7.09 -1.28
C LYS A 95 23.07 -7.20 -0.25
N PRO A 96 21.93 -7.83 -0.59
CA PRO A 96 20.88 -8.16 0.36
C PRO A 96 21.28 -9.40 1.18
N PHE A 97 20.97 -9.39 2.47
CA PHE A 97 21.23 -10.52 3.38
C PHE A 97 20.36 -10.45 4.63
N PHE A 98 20.27 -11.56 5.35
CA PHE A 98 19.71 -11.60 6.70
C PHE A 98 20.83 -11.64 7.75
N ARG A 99 20.61 -10.96 8.87
CA ARG A 99 21.41 -11.04 10.09
C ARG A 99 20.48 -10.89 11.29
N ASP A 100 20.56 -11.83 12.23
CA ASP A 100 19.72 -11.86 13.44
C ASP A 100 18.22 -11.72 13.14
N SER A 101 17.74 -12.46 12.13
CA SER A 101 16.36 -12.44 11.62
C SER A 101 15.88 -11.11 11.01
N ALA A 102 16.73 -10.09 10.96
CA ALA A 102 16.46 -8.84 10.26
C ALA A 102 17.09 -8.87 8.86
N MET A 103 16.35 -8.35 7.89
CA MET A 103 16.82 -8.21 6.52
C MET A 103 17.54 -6.89 6.34
N TYR A 104 18.64 -6.91 5.59
CA TYR A 104 19.43 -5.74 5.26
C TYR A 104 19.79 -5.71 3.77
N VAL A 105 20.08 -4.52 3.27
CA VAL A 105 20.78 -4.31 2.00
C VAL A 105 22.03 -3.48 2.28
N LEU A 106 23.19 -4.05 1.96
CA LEU A 106 24.46 -3.34 1.97
C LEU A 106 24.70 -2.72 0.60
N GLU A 107 24.76 -1.40 0.54
CA GLU A 107 25.26 -0.65 -0.61
C GLU A 107 26.74 -0.31 -0.39
N PHE A 108 27.58 -0.49 -1.40
CA PHE A 108 29.00 -0.13 -1.32
C PHE A 108 29.63 0.18 -2.68
N ARG A 109 30.80 0.83 -2.67
CA ARG A 109 31.63 1.06 -3.86
C ARG A 109 33.06 0.63 -3.57
N LEU A 110 33.69 0.01 -4.57
CA LEU A 110 35.09 -0.36 -4.56
C LEU A 110 35.89 0.55 -5.50
N GLU A 111 37.07 0.99 -5.08
CA GLU A 111 38.07 1.65 -5.92
C GLU A 111 39.45 1.07 -5.57
N GLY A 112 40.19 0.58 -6.57
CA GLY A 112 41.50 -0.05 -6.34
C GLY A 112 41.46 -1.35 -5.51
N GLY A 113 40.28 -1.95 -5.30
CA GLY A 113 40.10 -3.11 -4.43
C GLY A 113 39.65 -2.78 -3.00
N ASP A 114 39.71 -1.50 -2.62
CA ASP A 114 39.29 -1.02 -1.30
C ASP A 114 37.86 -0.46 -1.32
N THR A 115 37.16 -0.58 -0.19
CA THR A 115 35.82 0.00 -0.04
C THR A 115 35.91 1.50 0.26
N VAL A 116 35.42 2.33 -0.66
CA VAL A 116 35.45 3.80 -0.55
C VAL A 116 34.10 4.42 -0.17
N HIS A 117 33.01 3.66 -0.28
CA HIS A 117 31.67 4.06 0.14
C HIS A 117 30.95 2.85 0.71
N GLN A 118 30.18 3.05 1.77
CA GLN A 118 29.36 2.02 2.37
C GLN A 118 28.10 2.63 3.01
N ARG A 119 26.97 1.95 2.83
CA ARG A 119 25.70 2.27 3.48
C ARG A 119 24.95 0.98 3.76
N LEU A 120 24.54 0.78 5.01
CA LEU A 120 23.77 -0.38 5.42
C LEU A 120 22.35 0.05 5.77
N GLU A 121 21.36 -0.52 5.07
CA GLU A 121 19.96 -0.23 5.34
C GLU A 121 19.23 -1.49 5.80
N ARG A 122 18.42 -1.34 6.85
CA ARG A 122 17.48 -2.37 7.28
C ARG A 122 16.25 -2.31 6.38
N ILE A 123 15.78 -3.47 5.94
CA ILE A 123 14.50 -3.58 5.24
C ILE A 123 13.41 -3.81 6.27
N ASP A 124 12.37 -2.98 6.22
CA ASP A 124 11.24 -3.04 7.15
C ASP A 124 10.09 -3.87 6.57
N TYR A 125 9.84 -3.76 5.26
CA TYR A 125 8.74 -4.46 4.59
C TYR A 125 9.16 -5.11 3.28
N ILE A 126 8.39 -6.13 2.89
CA ILE A 126 8.46 -6.81 1.60
C ILE A 126 7.11 -6.68 0.90
N VAL A 127 7.14 -6.18 -0.34
CA VAL A 127 5.98 -6.08 -1.22
C VAL A 127 6.08 -7.10 -2.36
N GLY A 128 4.94 -7.68 -2.72
CA GLY A 128 4.80 -8.75 -3.69
C GLY A 128 4.57 -10.11 -3.03
N SER A 129 3.74 -10.95 -3.66
CA SER A 129 3.38 -12.29 -3.17
C SER A 129 4.51 -13.32 -3.25
N GLY A 130 5.59 -12.98 -3.96
CA GLY A 130 6.66 -13.91 -4.34
C GLY A 130 6.41 -14.61 -5.69
N GLN A 131 5.28 -14.37 -6.37
CA GLN A 131 5.01 -15.05 -7.66
C GLN A 131 5.85 -14.52 -8.83
N HIS A 132 6.13 -13.22 -8.84
CA HIS A 132 6.93 -12.56 -9.89
C HIS A 132 8.15 -11.91 -9.28
N THR A 133 7.92 -11.00 -8.33
CA THR A 133 8.98 -10.30 -7.62
C THR A 133 8.73 -10.25 -6.12
N ASN A 134 9.81 -10.02 -5.38
CA ASN A 134 9.78 -9.66 -3.98
C ASN A 134 10.65 -8.41 -3.82
N SER A 135 9.98 -7.26 -3.74
CA SER A 135 10.61 -5.95 -3.62
C SER A 135 10.65 -5.52 -2.16
N HIS A 136 11.63 -4.68 -1.85
CA HIS A 136 12.00 -4.37 -0.47
C HIS A 136 11.78 -2.89 -0.20
N ILE A 137 11.36 -2.59 1.03
CA ILE A 137 10.96 -1.24 1.44
C ILE A 137 11.64 -0.92 2.77
N VAL A 138 12.18 0.29 2.87
CA VAL A 138 12.74 0.87 4.09
C VAL A 138 11.77 1.91 4.64
N ASP A 139 11.68 2.00 5.96
CA ASP A 139 10.84 2.97 6.68
C ASP A 139 11.72 3.93 7.49
N PHE A 140 11.73 5.19 7.07
CA PHE A 140 12.37 6.26 7.81
C PHE A 140 11.31 7.11 8.52
N ASN A 141 10.98 6.73 9.76
CA ASN A 141 10.07 7.50 10.62
C ASN A 141 8.69 7.74 9.98
N GLY A 142 8.11 6.72 9.36
CA GLY A 142 6.81 6.77 8.69
C GLY A 142 6.88 7.21 7.23
N TYR A 143 8.05 7.54 6.70
CA TYR A 143 8.25 7.74 5.26
C TYR A 143 8.86 6.49 4.66
N VAL A 144 8.14 5.83 3.76
CA VAL A 144 8.57 4.57 3.17
C VAL A 144 9.19 4.75 1.80
N TYR A 145 10.29 4.06 1.55
CA TYR A 145 11.05 4.16 0.31
C TYR A 145 11.34 2.79 -0.28
N GLN A 146 11.30 2.70 -1.60
CA GLN A 146 11.68 1.47 -2.30
C GLN A 146 13.20 1.30 -2.27
N ALA A 147 13.67 0.12 -1.88
CA ALA A 147 15.07 -0.26 -2.02
C ALA A 147 15.44 -0.45 -3.50
N PRO A 148 16.69 -0.20 -3.90
CA PRO A 148 17.09 -0.20 -5.32
C PRO A 148 17.20 -1.61 -5.93
N VAL A 149 17.08 -2.68 -5.15
CA VAL A 149 17.15 -4.07 -5.60
C VAL A 149 15.89 -4.87 -5.25
N THR A 150 15.56 -5.81 -6.14
CA THR A 150 14.43 -6.74 -5.98
C THR A 150 14.88 -8.16 -6.33
N TYR A 151 14.14 -9.13 -5.81
CA TYR A 151 14.31 -10.52 -6.20
C TYR A 151 13.27 -10.89 -7.25
N TYR A 152 13.73 -11.38 -8.41
CA TYR A 152 12.88 -11.90 -9.47
C TYR A 152 12.69 -13.40 -9.26
N THR A 153 11.56 -13.80 -8.67
CA THR A 153 11.39 -15.16 -8.15
C THR A 153 11.47 -16.23 -9.24
N GLN A 154 10.85 -16.00 -10.39
CA GLN A 154 10.84 -16.96 -11.50
C GLN A 154 12.22 -17.13 -12.13
N GLU A 155 13.06 -16.09 -12.03
CA GLU A 155 14.41 -16.07 -12.56
C GLU A 155 15.44 -16.53 -11.51
N GLY A 156 15.02 -16.68 -10.25
CA GLY A 156 15.88 -17.11 -9.15
C GLY A 156 17.03 -16.14 -8.84
N ARG A 157 16.88 -14.85 -9.14
CA ARG A 157 17.99 -13.90 -9.09
C ARG A 157 17.64 -12.53 -8.53
N TRP A 158 18.65 -11.89 -7.97
CA TRP A 158 18.62 -10.50 -7.58
C TRP A 158 19.00 -9.60 -8.75
N ASP A 159 18.35 -8.46 -8.85
CA ASP A 159 18.73 -7.40 -9.77
C ASP A 159 18.18 -6.05 -9.32
N MET A 160 18.50 -5.00 -10.07
CA MET A 160 17.92 -3.68 -9.90
C MET A 160 16.41 -3.74 -9.98
N ALA A 161 15.75 -3.10 -9.02
CA ALA A 161 14.31 -2.95 -9.00
C ALA A 161 13.81 -2.17 -10.25
N PRO A 162 12.56 -2.41 -10.68
CA PRO A 162 11.98 -1.68 -11.80
C PRO A 162 12.07 -0.16 -11.60
N GLY A 163 12.66 0.53 -12.59
CA GLY A 163 12.89 1.98 -12.56
C GLY A 163 14.25 2.41 -12.00
N PHE A 164 15.09 1.49 -11.50
CA PHE A 164 16.42 1.83 -10.98
C PHE A 164 17.58 1.54 -11.96
N ARG A 165 17.31 0.95 -13.13
CA ARG A 165 18.34 0.82 -14.18
C ARG A 165 18.52 2.15 -14.89
N GLY A 166 19.76 2.65 -14.91
CA GLY A 166 20.11 3.92 -15.56
C GLY A 166 19.75 5.18 -14.77
N ASP A 167 18.70 5.13 -13.94
CA ASP A 167 18.27 6.20 -13.04
C ASP A 167 18.23 5.72 -11.58
N ASN A 168 19.39 5.27 -11.08
CA ASN A 168 19.49 4.71 -9.74
C ASN A 168 19.47 5.80 -8.66
N ILE A 169 18.28 6.11 -8.15
CA ILE A 169 18.07 7.02 -7.02
C ILE A 169 18.25 6.36 -5.64
N ARG A 170 18.87 5.17 -5.57
CA ARG A 170 19.24 4.45 -4.35
C ARG A 170 18.02 4.21 -3.44
N PHE A 171 18.08 4.61 -2.17
CA PHE A 171 16.94 4.55 -1.24
C PHE A 171 16.08 5.84 -1.26
N GLY A 172 16.09 6.57 -2.38
CA GLY A 172 15.43 7.87 -2.53
C GLY A 172 14.02 7.82 -3.15
N ARG A 173 13.57 6.67 -3.64
CA ARG A 173 12.23 6.54 -4.26
C ARG A 173 11.15 6.45 -3.19
N LEU A 174 10.53 7.58 -2.88
CA LEU A 174 9.40 7.65 -1.95
C LEU A 174 8.21 6.85 -2.50
N LEU A 175 7.61 6.01 -1.66
CA LEU A 175 6.38 5.30 -1.97
C LEU A 175 5.19 6.10 -1.44
N THR A 176 4.33 6.53 -2.35
CA THR A 176 3.15 7.31 -2.03
C THR A 176 1.96 6.42 -1.72
N THR A 177 0.87 7.05 -1.28
CA THR A 177 -0.42 6.38 -1.03
C THR A 177 -0.90 5.57 -2.22
N GLU A 178 -0.61 6.00 -3.45
CA GLU A 178 -1.00 5.30 -4.67
C GLU A 178 -0.37 3.90 -4.74
N CYS A 179 0.91 3.78 -4.37
CA CYS A 179 1.59 2.48 -4.33
C CYS A 179 1.06 1.62 -3.18
N ILE A 180 0.95 2.19 -1.98
CA ILE A 180 0.59 1.43 -0.78
C ILE A 180 -0.87 0.95 -0.84
N THR A 181 -1.80 1.78 -1.32
CA THR A 181 -3.25 1.48 -1.33
C THR A 181 -3.62 0.30 -2.22
N CYS A 182 -2.87 0.07 -3.30
CA CYS A 182 -3.11 -1.03 -4.23
C CYS A 182 -2.42 -2.34 -3.81
N HIS A 183 -1.30 -2.26 -3.09
CA HIS A 183 -0.53 -3.41 -2.67
C HIS A 183 -0.74 -3.81 -1.21
N ASN A 184 -1.48 -3.01 -0.44
CA ASN A 184 -1.68 -3.18 0.99
C ASN A 184 -3.13 -2.82 1.39
N ASN A 185 -3.48 -3.05 2.65
CA ASN A 185 -4.68 -2.49 3.27
C ASN A 185 -4.48 -0.98 3.55
N LEU A 186 -5.53 -0.29 4.02
CA LEU A 186 -5.48 1.14 4.30
C LEU A 186 -4.47 1.45 5.42
N PRO A 187 -3.39 2.20 5.12
CA PRO A 187 -2.46 2.61 6.16
C PRO A 187 -3.02 3.77 6.97
N GLY A 188 -2.56 3.90 8.22
CA GLY A 188 -2.79 5.10 9.01
C GLY A 188 -1.97 6.26 8.47
N PHE A 189 -2.58 7.43 8.31
CA PHE A 189 -1.91 8.64 7.85
C PHE A 189 -1.63 9.60 8.98
N VAL A 190 -0.51 10.32 8.89
CA VAL A 190 -0.25 11.50 9.72
C VAL A 190 -0.89 12.71 9.03
N GLU A 191 -1.86 13.34 9.69
CA GLU A 191 -2.58 14.50 9.19
C GLU A 191 -1.62 15.66 8.82
N GLY A 192 -1.91 16.36 7.73
CA GLY A 192 -1.08 17.45 7.22
C GLY A 192 0.24 17.00 6.55
N SER A 193 0.54 15.70 6.50
CA SER A 193 1.68 15.16 5.76
C SER A 193 1.28 14.73 4.34
N LEU A 194 2.24 14.71 3.41
CA LEU A 194 1.99 14.21 2.05
C LEU A 194 2.05 12.67 1.97
N ASN A 195 3.03 12.05 2.62
CA ASN A 195 3.29 10.59 2.54
C ASN A 195 3.91 10.04 3.83
N LYS A 196 3.41 10.50 4.99
CA LYS A 196 3.85 9.97 6.28
C LYS A 196 2.76 9.08 6.87
N TYR A 197 3.14 7.85 7.19
CA TYR A 197 2.26 6.83 7.73
C TYR A 197 2.47 6.71 9.24
N SER A 198 1.37 6.68 9.99
CA SER A 198 1.37 6.42 11.44
C SER A 198 1.29 4.93 11.76
N SER A 199 0.75 4.13 10.83
CA SER A 199 0.70 2.67 10.91
C SER A 199 0.69 2.06 9.51
N MET A 200 1.31 0.89 9.37
CA MET A 200 1.37 0.15 8.12
C MET A 200 0.71 -1.24 8.30
N PRO A 201 -0.31 -1.59 7.50
CA PRO A 201 -0.95 -2.89 7.59
C PRO A 201 -0.16 -3.97 6.85
N ARG A 202 -0.64 -5.23 6.94
CA ARG A 202 0.08 -6.44 6.51
C ARG A 202 -0.62 -7.14 5.34
N GLY A 203 -0.64 -6.47 4.19
CA GLY A 203 -1.22 -7.01 2.96
C GLY A 203 -2.66 -6.60 2.76
N ILE A 204 -3.23 -7.01 1.62
CA ILE A 204 -4.64 -6.80 1.32
C ILE A 204 -5.47 -7.69 2.25
N GLU A 205 -6.45 -7.09 2.92
CA GLU A 205 -7.35 -7.79 3.85
C GLU A 205 -8.80 -7.87 3.35
N CYS A 206 -9.65 -8.60 4.06
CA CYS A 206 -11.06 -8.84 3.70
C CYS A 206 -11.81 -7.54 3.38
N GLU A 207 -11.66 -6.55 4.24
CA GLU A 207 -12.41 -5.30 4.18
C GLU A 207 -11.94 -4.35 3.05
N ARG A 208 -10.82 -4.67 2.37
CA ARG A 208 -10.43 -3.97 1.13
C ARG A 208 -11.39 -4.26 -0.02
N CYS A 209 -12.01 -5.43 -0.02
CA CYS A 209 -13.02 -5.81 -1.02
C CYS A 209 -14.45 -5.70 -0.45
N HIS A 210 -14.63 -6.00 0.84
CA HIS A 210 -15.96 -6.09 1.45
C HIS A 210 -16.42 -4.82 2.18
N GLY A 211 -15.54 -3.82 2.34
CA GLY A 211 -15.83 -2.62 3.12
C GLY A 211 -15.79 -2.84 4.64
N PRO A 212 -16.08 -1.79 5.42
CA PRO A 212 -16.09 -1.84 6.89
C PRO A 212 -17.04 -2.92 7.44
N GLY A 213 -16.54 -3.78 8.33
CA GLY A 213 -17.27 -4.94 8.86
C GLY A 213 -18.01 -4.74 10.18
N GLU A 214 -17.93 -3.56 10.82
CA GLU A 214 -18.43 -3.37 12.20
C GLU A 214 -19.92 -3.67 12.37
N VAL A 215 -20.80 -3.12 11.51
CA VAL A 215 -22.25 -3.40 11.60
C VAL A 215 -22.51 -4.88 11.36
N HIS A 216 -21.85 -5.47 10.36
CA HIS A 216 -21.98 -6.90 10.05
C HIS A 216 -21.64 -7.77 11.26
N VAL A 217 -20.53 -7.50 11.94
CA VAL A 217 -20.12 -8.24 13.13
C VAL A 217 -21.15 -8.07 14.24
N ARG A 218 -21.58 -6.83 14.52
CA ARG A 218 -22.56 -6.54 15.57
C ARG A 218 -23.92 -7.23 15.37
N GLU A 219 -24.36 -7.41 14.13
CA GLU A 219 -25.64 -8.07 13.82
C GLU A 219 -25.58 -9.61 13.80
N LYS A 220 -24.37 -10.19 13.78
CA LYS A 220 -24.17 -11.65 13.68
C LYS A 220 -23.61 -12.27 14.96
N LEU A 221 -23.22 -11.45 15.93
CA LEU A 221 -22.94 -11.85 17.31
C LEU A 221 -24.22 -11.89 18.14
#